data_AF-A0A2V6H697-F1
#
_entry.id   AF-A0A2V6H697-F1
#
_cell.length_a   1.000
_cell.length_b   1.000
_cell.length_c   1.000
_cell.angle_alpha   90.00
_cell.angle_beta   90.00
_cell.angle_gamma   90.00
#
_symmetry.space_group_name_H-M   'P 1'
#
loop_
_entity.id
_entity.type
_entity.pdbx_description
1 polymer ?
#
loop_
_entity_poly.entity_id
_entity_poly.type
_entity_poly.pdbx_seq_one_letter_code
_entity_poly.pdbx_strand_id
1 'polypeptide(L)'
;MLFSLNQARDALATDGWLVIGECVRPYLNQPIYPELIFRILDSFTDVKTDPEIRPNPGFLTADQWRRAFTRAGFQRVEITPPIEAIREVYSHFFASAICGQRAAANKMQLQA
;
A
#
# COMPACT_ATOMS: atom_id res chain seq x y z
N MET A 1 -7.90 -6.11 -0.23
CA MET A 1 -7.10 -4.87 -0.39
C MET A 1 -7.76 -3.85 -1.30
N LEU A 2 -7.96 -4.10 -2.59
CA LEU A 2 -8.54 -3.06 -3.48
C LEU A 2 -9.90 -2.56 -2.98
N PHE A 3 -10.76 -3.47 -2.53
CA PHE A 3 -12.00 -3.12 -1.82
C PHE A 3 -11.76 -2.13 -0.66
N SER A 4 -10.86 -2.48 0.27
CA SER A 4 -10.54 -1.65 1.44
C SER A 4 -9.95 -0.28 1.07
N LEU A 5 -9.08 -0.22 0.06
CA LEU A 5 -8.51 1.03 -0.44
C LEU A 5 -9.58 1.91 -1.09
N ASN A 6 -10.52 1.32 -1.83
CA ASN A 6 -11.66 2.06 -2.39
C ASN A 6 -12.55 2.62 -1.26
N GLN A 7 -12.86 1.82 -0.23
CA GLN A 7 -13.60 2.31 0.94
C GLN A 7 -12.89 3.47 1.64
N ALA A 8 -11.57 3.35 1.84
CA ALA A 8 -10.77 4.42 2.43
C ALA A 8 -10.80 5.70 1.57
N ARG A 9 -10.62 5.56 0.25
CA ARG A 9 -10.70 6.68 -0.70
C ARG A 9 -12.07 7.36 -0.65
N ASP A 10 -13.14 6.58 -0.69
CA ASP A 10 -14.51 7.10 -0.76
C ASP A 10 -14.90 7.84 0.53
N ALA A 11 -14.30 7.48 1.67
CA ALA A 11 -14.45 8.15 2.95
C ALA A 11 -13.68 9.49 3.06
N LEU A 12 -12.67 9.74 2.21
CA LEU A 12 -11.93 11.01 2.24
C LEU A 12 -12.75 12.14 1.63
N ALA A 13 -12.62 13.35 2.17
CA ALA A 13 -13.03 14.54 1.43
C ALA A 13 -12.25 14.66 0.09
N THR A 14 -12.78 15.44 -0.85
CA THR A 14 -12.03 15.85 -2.04
C THR A 14 -10.67 16.42 -1.64
N ASP A 15 -9.61 16.05 -2.35
CA ASP A 15 -8.21 16.39 -2.03
C ASP A 15 -7.70 15.87 -0.67
N GLY A 16 -8.47 15.02 0.01
CA GLY A 16 -8.06 14.37 1.25
C GLY A 16 -6.94 13.35 1.03
N TRP A 17 -6.16 13.12 2.08
CA TRP A 17 -5.02 12.20 2.07
C TRP A 17 -5.30 10.96 2.91
N LEU A 18 -5.00 9.79 2.36
CA LEU A 18 -4.78 8.57 3.14
C LEU A 18 -3.28 8.49 3.44
N VAL A 19 -2.93 8.30 4.71
CA VAL A 19 -1.56 8.00 5.15
C VAL A 19 -1.63 6.77 6.05
N ILE A 20 -0.94 5.69 5.68
CA ILE A 20 -0.89 4.44 6.45
C ILE A 20 0.55 4.12 6.84
N GLY A 21 0.74 3.63 8.07
CA GLY A 21 2.01 3.05 8.52
C GLY A 21 1.96 1.55 8.32
N GLU A 22 2.89 1.00 7.56
CA GLU A 22 2.88 -0.41 7.13
C GLU A 22 4.26 -1.05 7.19
N CYS A 23 4.25 -2.38 7.34
CA CYS A 23 5.44 -3.17 7.08
C CYS A 23 5.57 -3.42 5.57
N VAL A 24 6.71 -3.05 4.99
CA VAL A 24 7.02 -3.13 3.56
C VAL A 24 8.17 -4.10 3.34
N ARG A 25 7.98 -5.04 2.41
CA ARG A 25 8.97 -6.05 2.05
C ARG A 25 10.11 -5.45 1.23
N PRO A 26 11.39 -5.51 1.68
CA PRO A 26 12.49 -4.86 0.99
C PRO A 26 12.82 -5.49 -0.37
N TYR A 27 12.88 -6.83 -0.42
CA TYR A 27 13.05 -7.61 -1.65
C TYR A 27 11.94 -8.65 -1.79
N LEU A 28 11.54 -8.92 -3.03
CA LEU A 28 10.59 -9.99 -3.32
C LEU A 28 11.08 -11.32 -2.70
N ASN A 29 10.19 -12.03 -2.03
CA ASN A 29 10.46 -13.32 -1.37
C ASN A 29 11.48 -13.30 -0.21
N GLN A 30 11.98 -12.13 0.22
CA GLN A 30 12.82 -12.04 1.41
C GLN A 30 11.98 -12.30 2.67
N PRO A 31 12.39 -13.21 3.58
CA PRO A 31 11.70 -13.42 4.85
C PRO A 31 11.71 -12.18 5.75
N ILE A 32 10.59 -11.93 6.43
CA ILE A 32 10.45 -10.84 7.40
C ILE A 32 10.06 -11.45 8.74
N TYR A 33 10.91 -11.30 9.77
CA TYR A 33 10.77 -12.06 11.02
C TYR A 33 9.43 -11.83 11.77
N PRO A 34 8.79 -10.64 11.76
CA PRO A 34 7.46 -10.49 12.35
C PRO A 34 6.40 -11.39 11.67
N GLU A 35 6.57 -11.78 10.40
CA GLU A 35 5.65 -12.69 9.72
C GLU A 35 5.54 -14.05 10.41
N LEU A 36 6.55 -14.48 11.17
CA LEU A 36 6.46 -15.72 11.96
C LEU A 36 5.24 -15.72 12.89
N ILE A 37 4.99 -14.59 13.56
CA ILE A 37 3.85 -14.44 14.47
C ILE A 37 2.58 -14.21 13.68
N PHE A 38 2.62 -13.35 12.67
CA PHE A 38 1.43 -13.03 11.87
C PHE A 38 0.89 -14.22 11.07
N ARG A 39 1.75 -15.15 10.63
CA ARG A 39 1.33 -16.35 9.89
C ARG A 39 0.42 -17.30 10.67
N ILE A 40 0.30 -17.12 12.00
CA ILE A 40 -0.64 -17.88 12.84
C ILE A 40 -2.07 -17.33 12.69
N LEU A 41 -2.23 -16.10 12.18
CA LEU A 41 -3.52 -15.43 12.04
C LEU A 41 -4.10 -15.64 10.64
N ASP A 42 -5.33 -16.15 10.54
CA ASP A 42 -6.03 -16.30 9.26
C ASP A 42 -6.19 -14.95 8.53
N SER A 43 -6.34 -13.86 9.27
CA SER A 43 -6.42 -12.50 8.69
C SER A 43 -5.16 -12.07 7.94
N PHE A 44 -4.03 -12.76 8.15
CA PHE A 44 -2.78 -12.49 7.46
C PHE A 44 -2.52 -13.45 6.30
N THR A 45 -3.01 -14.69 6.39
CA THR A 45 -2.73 -15.77 5.43
C THR A 45 -3.87 -15.98 4.44
N ASP A 46 -5.13 -15.93 4.89
CA ASP A 46 -6.33 -16.07 4.06
C ASP A 46 -6.80 -14.71 3.51
N VAL A 47 -5.95 -14.14 2.65
CA VAL A 47 -6.22 -12.86 1.99
C VAL A 47 -6.45 -13.07 0.51
N LYS A 48 -7.35 -12.27 -0.07
CA LYS A 48 -7.53 -12.23 -1.53
C LYS A 48 -6.23 -11.78 -2.21
N THR A 49 -5.68 -12.66 -3.03
CA THR A 49 -4.52 -12.39 -3.87
C THR A 49 -4.92 -11.74 -5.19
N ASP A 50 -3.95 -11.07 -5.80
CA ASP A 50 -4.02 -10.43 -7.10
C ASP A 50 -2.62 -10.49 -7.72
N PRO A 51 -2.43 -11.02 -8.93
CA PRO A 51 -1.10 -11.22 -9.51
C PRO A 51 -0.22 -9.96 -9.56
N GLU A 52 -0.81 -8.78 -9.71
CA GLU A 52 -0.07 -7.52 -9.86
C GLU A 52 0.20 -6.83 -8.52
N ILE A 53 -0.77 -6.83 -7.61
CA ILE A 53 -0.71 -6.00 -6.39
C ILE A 53 -0.59 -6.81 -5.09
N ARG A 54 -0.93 -8.10 -5.09
CA ARG A 54 -0.69 -9.04 -3.97
C ARG A 54 -0.58 -10.47 -4.50
N PRO A 55 0.56 -10.86 -5.10
CA PRO A 55 0.71 -12.21 -5.64
C PRO A 55 0.67 -13.28 -4.55
N ASN A 56 1.12 -12.96 -3.33
CA ASN A 56 1.19 -13.87 -2.19
C ASN A 56 0.63 -13.19 -0.92
N PRO A 57 0.19 -13.96 0.09
CA PRO A 57 -0.08 -13.44 1.43
C PRO A 57 1.15 -12.79 2.07
N GLY A 58 0.90 -12.03 3.14
CA GLY A 58 1.93 -11.33 3.91
C GLY A 58 2.26 -9.91 3.43
N PHE A 59 3.41 -9.40 3.87
CA PHE A 59 3.81 -8.03 3.57
C PHE A 59 4.17 -7.82 2.09
N LEU A 60 3.81 -6.65 1.59
CA LEU A 60 4.00 -6.25 0.20
C LEU A 60 5.25 -5.42 0.01
N THR A 61 5.83 -5.45 -1.19
CA THR A 61 6.91 -4.53 -1.57
C THR A 61 6.39 -3.11 -1.76
N ALA A 62 7.29 -2.13 -1.73
CA ALA A 62 6.95 -0.72 -1.99
C ALA A 62 6.27 -0.56 -3.37
N ASP A 63 6.79 -1.22 -4.39
CA ASP A 63 6.23 -1.25 -5.74
C ASP A 63 4.81 -1.86 -5.81
N GLN A 64 4.55 -2.94 -5.07
CA GLN A 64 3.21 -3.52 -4.96
C GLN A 64 2.22 -2.56 -4.28
N TRP A 65 2.65 -1.85 -3.22
CA TRP A 65 1.85 -0.81 -2.59
C TRP A 65 1.55 0.36 -3.52
N ARG A 66 2.56 0.84 -4.28
CA ARG A 66 2.36 1.91 -5.28
C ARG A 66 1.33 1.51 -6.33
N ARG A 67 1.42 0.28 -6.87
CA ARG A 67 0.42 -0.24 -7.80
C ARG A 67 -0.96 -0.35 -7.17
N ALA A 68 -1.07 -0.82 -5.93
CA ALA A 68 -2.35 -0.95 -5.25
C ALA A 68 -3.06 0.39 -5.04
N PHE A 69 -2.33 1.41 -4.57
CA PHE A 69 -2.86 2.77 -4.41
C PHE A 69 -3.27 3.37 -5.76
N THR A 70 -2.42 3.24 -6.78
CA THR A 70 -2.70 3.74 -8.13
C THR A 70 -3.94 3.05 -8.72
N ARG A 71 -4.05 1.73 -8.58
CA ARG A 71 -5.21 0.94 -9.05
C ARG A 71 -6.49 1.30 -8.30
N ALA A 72 -6.38 1.70 -7.03
CA ALA A 72 -7.49 2.23 -6.24
C ALA A 72 -7.85 3.69 -6.59
N GLY A 73 -7.15 4.33 -7.53
CA GLY A 73 -7.44 5.69 -7.98
C GLY A 73 -6.91 6.80 -7.07
N PHE A 74 -5.96 6.50 -6.18
CA PHE A 74 -5.21 7.55 -5.48
C PHE A 74 -4.20 8.20 -6.42
N GLN A 75 -4.01 9.50 -6.26
CA GLN A 75 -2.97 10.29 -6.91
C GLN A 75 -1.83 10.60 -5.94
N ARG A 76 -0.69 11.09 -6.45
CA ARG A 76 0.48 11.48 -5.64
C ARG A 76 0.88 10.38 -4.64
N VAL A 77 0.99 9.16 -5.16
CA VAL A 77 1.31 8.00 -4.35
C VAL A 77 2.79 8.03 -4.00
N GLU A 78 3.09 8.16 -2.72
CA GLU A 78 4.47 8.18 -2.21
C GLU A 78 4.65 7.16 -1.09
N ILE A 79 5.89 6.71 -0.95
CA ILE A 79 6.32 5.82 0.12
C ILE A 79 7.57 6.44 0.73
N THR A 80 7.56 6.61 2.04
CA THR A 80 8.65 7.23 2.79
C THR A 80 8.95 6.42 4.06
N PRO A 81 10.22 6.25 4.46
CA PRO A 81 11.44 6.70 3.76
C PRO A 81 11.70 5.87 2.48
N PRO A 82 12.68 6.24 1.61
CA PRO A 82 12.96 5.52 0.36
C PRO A 82 13.52 4.12 0.65
N ILE A 83 12.63 3.14 0.81
CA ILE A 83 12.96 1.74 1.15
C ILE A 83 13.94 1.15 0.15
N GLU A 84 13.79 1.45 -1.14
CA GLU A 84 14.69 0.96 -2.17
C GLU A 84 16.14 1.43 -2.00
N ALA A 85 16.36 2.60 -1.41
CA ALA A 85 17.71 3.08 -1.09
C ALA A 85 18.19 2.53 0.26
N ILE A 86 17.32 2.49 1.26
CA ILE A 86 17.67 2.04 2.61
C ILE A 86 18.05 0.55 2.60
N ARG A 87 17.32 -0.28 1.84
CA ARG A 87 17.57 -1.73 1.79
C ARG A 87 18.96 -2.11 1.27
N GLU A 88 19.63 -1.20 0.57
CA GLU A 88 21.01 -1.39 0.08
C GLU A 88 22.04 -1.21 1.21
N VAL A 89 21.69 -0.47 2.27
CA VAL A 89 22.54 -0.24 3.46
C VAL A 89 22.11 -1.16 4.61
N TYR A 90 20.81 -1.32 4.82
CA TYR A 90 20.23 -2.18 5.84
C TYR A 90 19.03 -2.94 5.27
N SER A 91 19.28 -4.16 4.82
CA SER A 91 18.31 -5.03 4.14
C SER A 91 17.16 -5.52 5.03
N HIS A 92 17.21 -5.27 6.33
CA HIS A 92 16.15 -5.62 7.29
C HIS A 92 15.32 -4.40 7.74
N PHE A 93 15.42 -3.27 7.04
CA PHE A 93 14.51 -2.15 7.25
C PHE A 93 13.18 -2.38 6.52
N PHE A 94 12.08 -2.51 7.25
CA PHE A 94 10.78 -2.85 6.67
C PHE A 94 9.63 -1.94 7.12
N ALA A 95 9.89 -0.77 7.69
CA ALA A 95 8.83 0.14 8.14
C ALA A 95 8.66 1.31 7.17
N SER A 96 7.43 1.66 6.77
CA SER A 96 7.17 2.82 5.91
C SER A 96 5.83 3.49 6.21
N ALA A 97 5.74 4.77 5.86
CA ALA A 97 4.49 5.42 5.58
C ALA A 97 4.21 5.34 4.08
N ILE A 98 2.96 5.06 3.72
CA ILE A 98 2.46 5.09 2.34
C ILE A 98 1.34 6.12 2.31
N CYS A 99 1.38 7.03 1.35
CA CYS A 99 0.34 8.03 1.18
C CYS A 99 -0.24 8.05 -0.23
N GLY A 100 -1.47 8.54 -0.32
CA GLY A 100 -2.14 8.82 -1.58
C GLY A 100 -3.28 9.81 -1.38
N GLN A 101 -3.47 10.68 -2.35
CA GLN A 101 -4.48 11.72 -2.32
C GLN A 101 -5.70 11.31 -3.14
N ARG A 102 -6.90 11.54 -2.61
CA ARG A 102 -8.13 11.47 -3.41
C ARG A 102 -8.10 12.60 -4.43
N ALA A 103 -8.35 12.28 -5.70
CA ALA A 103 -8.40 13.29 -6.76
C ALA A 103 -9.42 14.40 -6.46
N ALA A 104 -9.08 15.63 -6.88
CA ALA A 104 -10.02 16.73 -6.90
C ALA A 104 -11.24 16.35 -7.75
N ALA A 105 -12.45 16.71 -7.31
CA ALA A 105 -13.61 16.68 -8.19
C ALA A 105 -13.35 17.66 -9.33
N ASN A 106 -13.35 17.20 -10.58
CA ASN A 106 -13.23 18.08 -11.73
C ASN A 106 -14.43 19.03 -11.72
N LYS A 107 -14.19 20.34 -11.51
CA LYS A 107 -15.25 21.37 -11.45
C LYS A 107 -16.08 21.48 -12.75
N MET A 108 -15.69 20.81 -13.83
CA MET A 108 -16.37 20.82 -15.13
C MET A 108 -17.61 19.92 -15.23
N GLN A 109 -17.94 19.11 -14.21
CA GLN A 109 -19.13 18.23 -14.24
C GLN A 109 -20.34 18.76 -13.45
N LEU A 110 -20.27 19.97 -12.89
CA LEU A 110 -21.35 20.58 -12.09
C LEU A 110 -22.09 21.73 -12.82
N GLN A 111 -21.91 21.84 -14.14
CA GLN A 111 -22.66 22.78 -14.98
C GLN A 111 -23.20 22.04 -16.22
N ALA A 112 -24.24 21.23 -16.01
CA ALA A 112 -25.12 20.74 -17.07
C ALA A 112 -26.54 20.64 -16.51
#